data_AF-K5VNI6-F1
#
_entry.id   AF-K5VNI6-F1
#
_cell.length_a   1.000
_cell.length_b   1.000
_cell.length_c   1.000
_cell.angle_alpha   90.00
_cell.angle_beta   90.00
_cell.angle_gamma   90.00
#
_symmetry.space_group_name_H-M   'P 1'
#
loop_
_entity.id
_entity.type
_entity.pdbx_description
1 polymer ?
#
loop_
_entity_poly.entity_id
_entity_poly.type
_entity_poly.pdbx_seq_one_letter_code
_entity_poly.pdbx_strand_id
1 'polypeptide(L)'
;DNSIFSMISFDFDFNVMSYKYNNFGNYAAGWCSIFCNGMFDLQCDGHFILQKFGIVVEFLPGSIIFISFTCIIYGDTAISKNEAY
;
A
#
# COMPACT_ATOMS: atom_id res chain seq x y z
N ASP A 1 10.02 20.95 -8.21
CA ASP A 1 10.47 19.89 -9.13
C ASP A 1 11.38 18.87 -8.44
N ASN A 2 10.84 18.08 -7.49
CA ASN A 2 11.63 17.11 -6.70
C ASN A 2 11.07 15.67 -6.75
N SER A 3 10.12 15.37 -7.65
CA SER A 3 9.57 14.02 -7.84
C SER A 3 9.20 13.80 -9.29
N ILE A 4 9.32 12.56 -9.76
CA ILE A 4 8.83 12.10 -11.07
C ILE A 4 7.31 11.81 -11.05
N PHE A 5 6.70 11.72 -9.86
CA PHE A 5 5.28 11.48 -9.67
C PHE A 5 4.51 12.79 -9.53
N SER A 6 3.34 12.86 -10.17
CA SER A 6 2.48 14.05 -10.15
C SER A 6 1.72 14.24 -8.83
N MET A 7 1.60 13.18 -8.02
CA MET A 7 0.86 13.17 -6.77
C MET A 7 1.53 12.24 -5.75
N ILE A 8 1.38 12.58 -4.48
CA ILE A 8 1.71 11.72 -3.34
C ILE A 8 0.51 11.68 -2.40
N SER A 9 0.25 10.52 -1.80
CA SER A 9 -0.80 10.32 -0.80
C SER A 9 -0.18 9.63 0.42
N PHE A 10 -0.71 9.92 1.60
CA PHE A 10 -0.24 9.37 2.86
C PHE A 10 -1.42 8.78 3.61
N ASP A 11 -1.27 7.53 4.03
CA ASP A 11 -2.25 6.80 4.83
C ASP A 11 -1.72 6.71 6.27
N PHE A 12 -2.35 7.45 7.20
CA PHE A 12 -1.88 7.59 8.60
C PHE A 12 -2.82 6.98 9.65
N ASP A 13 -3.95 6.41 9.26
CA ASP A 13 -4.95 5.88 10.21
C ASP A 13 -4.76 4.36 10.38
N PHE A 14 -4.78 3.89 11.64
CA PHE A 14 -4.74 2.47 12.01
C PHE A 14 -5.86 1.64 11.37
N ASN A 15 -6.93 2.31 10.91
CA ASN A 15 -8.05 1.68 10.22
C ASN A 15 -8.07 1.99 8.71
N VAL A 16 -7.02 2.58 8.13
CA VAL A 16 -6.92 2.59 6.68
C VAL A 16 -6.83 1.12 6.26
N MET A 17 -7.92 0.63 5.70
CA MET A 17 -8.01 -0.66 5.07
C MET A 17 -8.68 -0.45 3.73
N SER A 18 -7.91 -0.60 2.65
CA SER A 18 -8.49 -0.61 1.33
C SER A 18 -9.00 -2.01 1.00
N TYR A 19 -10.23 -2.33 1.43
CA TYR A 19 -10.81 -3.66 1.20
C TYR A 19 -11.01 -3.99 -0.29
N LYS A 20 -11.06 -2.98 -1.17
CA LYS A 20 -11.05 -3.10 -2.64
C LYS A 20 -10.90 -1.71 -3.22
N TYR A 21 -9.71 -1.38 -3.72
CA TYR A 21 -9.50 -0.12 -4.42
C TYR A 21 -9.34 -0.37 -5.91
N ASN A 22 -10.23 0.24 -6.71
CA ASN A 22 -9.99 0.44 -8.14
C ASN A 22 -9.66 1.92 -8.33
N ASN A 23 -8.38 2.21 -8.51
CA ASN A 23 -7.89 3.57 -8.58
C ASN A 23 -8.03 4.12 -10.01
N PHE A 24 -9.24 4.54 -10.39
CA PHE A 24 -9.55 5.00 -11.76
C PHE A 24 -8.92 6.36 -12.14
N GLY A 25 -8.16 6.98 -11.24
CA GLY A 25 -7.47 8.27 -11.50
C GLY A 25 -6.01 8.14 -11.96
N ASN A 26 -5.41 6.96 -11.87
CA ASN A 26 -4.00 6.76 -12.24
C ASN A 26 -3.83 6.42 -13.72
N TYR A 27 -2.76 6.93 -14.33
CA TYR A 27 -2.37 6.58 -15.69
C TYR A 27 -2.17 5.05 -15.81
N ALA A 28 -2.93 4.41 -16.70
CA ALA A 28 -3.03 2.95 -16.72
C ALA A 28 -1.71 2.23 -17.00
N ALA A 29 -0.84 2.80 -17.84
CA ALA A 29 0.51 2.29 -18.10
C ALA A 29 1.56 2.82 -17.10
N GLY A 30 1.12 3.58 -16.10
CA GLY A 30 1.97 4.15 -15.06
C GLY A 30 2.35 3.14 -13.99
N TRP A 31 3.44 3.43 -13.31
CA TRP A 31 3.88 2.76 -12.10
C TRP A 31 3.63 3.68 -10.90
N CYS A 32 3.31 3.07 -9.77
CA CYS A 32 3.26 3.72 -8.48
C CYS A 32 4.36 3.13 -7.58
N SER A 33 4.95 3.95 -6.72
CA SER A 33 5.80 3.52 -5.63
C SER A 33 5.05 3.68 -4.31
N ILE A 34 4.83 2.59 -3.61
CA ILE A 34 4.29 2.60 -2.26
C ILE A 34 5.46 2.43 -1.32
N PHE A 35 5.66 3.38 -0.42
CA PHE A 35 6.65 3.29 0.64
C PHE A 35 5.93 2.90 1.93
N CYS A 36 6.38 1.82 2.56
CA CYS A 36 5.92 1.45 3.90
C CYS A 36 6.90 2.02 4.92
N ASN A 37 6.37 2.63 5.98
CA ASN A 37 7.13 3.04 7.14
C ASN A 37 6.31 2.77 8.40
N GLY A 38 6.98 2.75 9.54
CA GLY A 38 6.35 2.55 10.84
C GLY A 38 7.04 1.49 11.69
N MET A 39 6.41 1.17 12.80
CA MET A 39 6.77 0.08 13.70
C MET A 39 5.50 -0.72 14.00
N PHE A 40 5.41 -1.90 13.39
CA PHE A 40 4.34 -2.87 13.58
C PHE A 40 4.86 -4.30 13.38
N ASP A 41 4.15 -5.30 13.91
CA ASP A 41 4.45 -6.72 13.71
C ASP A 41 4.03 -7.15 12.30
N LEU A 42 5.04 -7.31 11.45
CA LEU A 42 4.91 -7.68 10.05
C LEU A 42 4.29 -9.02 9.76
N GLN A 43 4.24 -9.93 10.74
CA GLN A 43 3.62 -11.24 10.58
C GLN A 43 2.14 -11.20 10.95
N CYS A 44 1.72 -10.17 11.68
CA CYS A 44 0.37 -10.03 12.22
C CYS A 44 -0.44 -8.93 11.51
N ASP A 45 0.23 -7.84 11.12
CA ASP A 45 -0.37 -6.55 10.81
C ASP A 45 0.25 -5.92 9.54
N GLY A 46 -0.47 -4.96 8.93
CA GLY A 46 0.06 -4.14 7.83
C GLY A 46 0.43 -4.89 6.54
N HIS A 47 -0.18 -6.06 6.29
CA HIS A 47 0.05 -6.85 5.08
C HIS A 47 -0.52 -6.18 3.83
N PHE A 48 0.18 -6.34 2.70
CA PHE A 48 -0.29 -5.92 1.38
C PHE A 48 -0.91 -7.09 0.63
N ILE A 49 -2.15 -6.95 0.17
CA ILE A 49 -2.94 -8.01 -0.44
C ILE A 49 -3.11 -7.75 -1.93
N LEU A 50 -2.67 -8.71 -2.75
CA LEU A 50 -2.89 -8.76 -4.18
C LEU A 50 -4.07 -9.70 -4.49
N GLN A 51 -5.29 -9.21 -4.32
CA GLN A 51 -6.51 -10.04 -4.28
C GLN A 51 -6.69 -10.94 -5.50
N LYS A 52 -6.48 -10.40 -6.71
CA LYS A 52 -6.63 -11.18 -7.96
C LYS A 52 -5.63 -12.32 -8.09
N PHE A 53 -4.48 -12.20 -7.44
CA PHE A 53 -3.41 -13.18 -7.52
C PHE A 53 -3.41 -14.15 -6.33
N GLY A 54 -4.24 -13.90 -5.31
CA GLY A 54 -4.25 -14.71 -4.09
C GLY A 54 -2.94 -14.61 -3.31
N ILE A 55 -2.20 -13.51 -3.47
CA ILE A 55 -0.90 -13.29 -2.82
C ILE A 55 -1.09 -12.30 -1.68
N VAL A 56 -0.51 -12.63 -0.53
CA VAL A 56 -0.34 -11.74 0.62
C VAL A 56 1.15 -11.50 0.80
N VAL A 57 1.53 -10.25 0.98
CA VAL A 57 2.92 -9.82 1.13
C VAL A 57 3.07 -9.18 2.50
N GLU A 58 4.01 -9.68 3.30
CA GLU A 58 4.49 -8.99 4.48
C GLU A 58 5.21 -7.72 4.04
N PHE A 59 4.64 -6.55 4.34
CA PHE A 59 5.15 -5.28 3.81
C PHE A 59 6.09 -4.63 4.82
N LEU A 60 7.39 -4.92 4.66
CA LEU A 60 8.46 -4.49 5.57
C LEU A 60 8.52 -2.95 5.75
N PRO A 61 8.62 -2.40 6.98
CA PRO A 61 8.79 -0.97 7.17
C PRO A 61 10.17 -0.57 6.65
N GLY A 62 10.23 0.57 5.96
CA GLY A 62 11.40 1.02 5.21
C GLY A 62 11.53 0.40 3.81
N SER A 63 10.59 -0.44 3.38
CA SER A 63 10.60 -1.03 2.04
C SER A 63 9.68 -0.31 1.05
N ILE A 64 9.89 -0.58 -0.24
CA ILE A 64 9.13 0.03 -1.34
C ILE A 64 8.58 -1.08 -2.24
N ILE A 65 7.29 -0.98 -2.57
CA ILE A 65 6.67 -1.79 -3.63
C ILE A 65 6.47 -0.91 -4.86
N PHE A 66 6.94 -1.41 -6.01
CA PHE A 66 6.65 -0.85 -7.33
C PHE A 66 5.55 -1.68 -8.00
N ILE A 67 4.43 -1.04 -8.34
CA ILE A 67 3.27 -1.74 -8.86
C ILE A 67 2.49 -0.87 -9.84
N SER A 68 1.91 -1.49 -10.87
CA SER A 68 0.93 -0.84 -11.74
C SER A 68 -0.43 -0.82 -11.05
N PHE A 69 -0.67 0.26 -10.30
CA PHE A 69 -1.83 0.43 -9.42
C PHE A 69 -3.18 0.39 -10.14
N THR A 70 -3.26 0.85 -11.40
CA THR A 70 -4.52 0.90 -12.16
C THR A 70 -4.96 -0.48 -12.66
N CYS A 71 -4.04 -1.42 -12.83
CA CYS A 71 -4.34 -2.72 -13.46
C CYS A 71 -4.63 -3.84 -12.45
N ILE A 72 -4.37 -3.60 -11.16
CA ILE A 72 -4.36 -4.63 -10.12
C ILE A 72 -5.35 -4.25 -9.02
N ILE A 73 -6.15 -5.24 -8.59
CA ILE A 73 -6.97 -5.10 -7.39
C ILE A 73 -6.08 -5.45 -6.21
N TYR A 74 -5.79 -4.46 -5.37
CA TYR A 74 -5.00 -4.62 -4.18
C TYR A 74 -5.74 -4.04 -2.96
N GLY A 75 -5.17 -4.30 -1.79
CA GLY A 75 -5.59 -3.73 -0.52
C GLY A 75 -4.51 -3.93 0.53
N ASP A 76 -4.80 -3.49 1.74
CA ASP A 76 -3.93 -3.55 2.89
C ASP A 76 -4.75 -3.94 4.13
N THR A 77 -4.10 -4.62 5.07
CA THR A 77 -4.72 -4.93 6.38
C THR A 77 -4.44 -3.81 7.36
N ALA A 78 -5.36 -3.62 8.31
CA ALA A 78 -5.15 -2.73 9.43
C ALA A 78 -3.87 -3.08 10.19
N ILE A 79 -3.32 -2.09 10.88
CA ILE A 79 -2.31 -2.29 11.90
C ILE A 79 -2.94 -2.23 13.29
N SER A 80 -2.31 -2.84 14.29
CA SER A 80 -2.83 -2.84 15.64
C SER A 80 -2.85 -1.43 16.23
N LYS A 81 -3.83 -1.14 17.10
CA LYS A 81 -4.02 0.20 17.71
C LYS A 81 -2.85 0.68 18.58
N ASN A 82 -1.94 -0.22 18.94
CA ASN A 82 -0.76 0.09 19.75
C ASN A 82 0.52 0.29 18.91
N GLU A 83 0.40 0.21 17.59
CA GLU A 83 1.51 0.33 16.64
C GLU A 83 1.50 1.72 15.98
N ALA A 84 2.48 2.04 15.14
CA ALA A 84 2.59 3.36 14.52
C ALA A 84 3.11 3.28 13.07
N TYR A 85 2.63 4.16 12.19
CA TYR A 85 3.13 4.39 10.83
C TYR A 85 4.27 5.44 10.80
#